data_AF-A0A090W2L1-F1
#
_entry.id   AF-A0A090W2L1-F1
#
_cell.length_a   1.000
_cell.length_b   1.000
_cell.length_c   1.000
_cell.angle_alpha   90.00
_cell.angle_beta   90.00
_cell.angle_gamma   90.00
#
_symmetry.space_group_name_H-M   'P 1'
#
loop_
_entity.id
_entity.type
_entity.pdbx_description
1 polymer ?
#
loop_
_entity_poly.entity_id
_entity_poly.type
_entity_poly.pdbx_seq_one_letter_code
_entity_poly.pdbx_strand_id
1 'polypeptide(L)'
;MNPKIKRILTITIPLVLGVFLVWYSLSQISLEQLVGYFKKADYTFISLGVFFGLLSHLSRAYRWRFQLQPMGYHIKLGNSVMAVFATYLINYTVPRAGEVARASILTNYEGVPFEKGFGTIVAERIADLIMMFCIIVVTLFLQFDFIYGFLVEKFNPTKIIMGVFLLLFFGIVFTIFIKRSNLKIALKIKSFVNGLIEGALSIFKMKKSGHSFFIHFLYGLCMFLCFM
;
A
#
# COMPACT_ATOMS: atom_id res chain seq x y z
N MET A 1 -10.78 24.24 -12.92
CA MET A 1 -10.12 23.53 -14.02
C MET A 1 -11.16 22.74 -14.81
N ASN A 2 -11.17 22.82 -16.13
CA ASN A 2 -12.12 22.09 -16.98
C ASN A 2 -12.02 20.57 -16.68
N PRO A 3 -13.13 19.87 -16.40
CA PRO A 3 -13.11 18.44 -16.05
C PRO A 3 -12.44 17.56 -17.11
N LYS A 4 -12.51 17.95 -18.40
CA LYS A 4 -11.79 17.26 -19.49
C LYS A 4 -10.27 17.42 -19.36
N ILE A 5 -9.80 18.65 -19.12
CA ILE A 5 -8.37 18.95 -18.93
C ILE A 5 -7.83 18.21 -17.70
N LYS A 6 -8.59 18.20 -16.59
CA LYS A 6 -8.23 17.44 -15.40
C LYS A 6 -8.00 15.96 -15.72
N ARG A 7 -8.94 15.34 -16.43
CA ARG A 7 -8.89 13.92 -16.79
C ARG A 7 -7.69 13.62 -17.69
N ILE A 8 -7.46 14.45 -18.72
CA ILE A 8 -6.31 14.30 -19.63
C ILE A 8 -5.01 14.37 -18.85
N LEU A 9 -4.81 15.41 -18.02
CA LEU A 9 -3.58 15.56 -17.24
C LEU A 9 -3.37 14.41 -16.25
N THR A 10 -4.41 13.94 -15.58
CA THR A 10 -4.32 12.82 -14.62
C THR A 10 -3.93 11.49 -15.29
N ILE A 11 -4.22 11.32 -16.58
CA ILE A 11 -3.87 10.09 -17.33
C ILE A 11 -2.53 10.25 -18.05
N THR A 12 -2.33 11.35 -18.78
CA THR A 12 -1.16 11.57 -19.63
C THR A 12 0.12 11.75 -18.83
N ILE A 13 0.08 12.49 -17.71
CA ILE A 13 1.30 12.76 -16.93
C ILE A 13 1.92 11.45 -16.38
N PRO A 14 1.18 10.57 -15.67
CA PRO A 14 1.75 9.30 -15.20
C PRO A 14 2.22 8.39 -16.32
N LEU A 15 1.52 8.36 -17.46
CA LEU A 15 1.90 7.55 -18.62
C LEU A 15 3.22 8.03 -19.24
N VAL A 16 3.33 9.33 -19.53
CA VAL A 16 4.55 9.92 -20.08
C VAL A 16 5.72 9.75 -19.11
N LEU A 17 5.49 9.97 -17.82
CA LEU A 17 6.50 9.76 -16.80
C LEU A 17 6.94 8.29 -16.73
N GLY A 18 5.99 7.35 -16.77
CA GLY A 18 6.29 5.92 -16.78
C GLY A 18 7.11 5.49 -17.99
N VAL A 19 6.72 5.91 -19.19
CA VAL A 19 7.47 5.64 -20.43
C VAL A 19 8.85 6.26 -20.37
N PHE A 20 8.96 7.52 -19.94
CA PHE A 20 10.24 8.20 -19.78
C PHE A 20 11.18 7.49 -18.81
N LEU A 21 10.69 7.09 -17.63
CA LEU A 21 11.49 6.39 -16.63
C LEU A 21 11.92 4.99 -17.09
N VAL A 22 11.05 4.25 -17.79
CA VAL A 22 11.39 2.94 -18.35
C VAL A 22 12.44 3.10 -19.46
N TRP A 23 12.24 4.04 -20.37
CA TRP A 23 13.21 4.34 -21.42
C TRP A 23 14.56 4.76 -20.85
N TYR A 24 14.56 5.68 -19.87
CA TYR A 24 15.77 6.14 -19.20
C TYR A 24 16.50 4.99 -18.48
N SER A 25 15.76 4.10 -17.82
CA SER A 25 16.35 2.93 -17.15
C SER A 25 16.98 1.97 -18.16
N LEU A 26 16.26 1.66 -19.25
CA LEU A 26 16.75 0.76 -20.30
C LEU A 26 17.87 1.39 -21.13
N SER A 27 17.95 2.71 -21.24
CA SER A 27 19.06 3.36 -21.94
C SER A 27 20.39 3.24 -21.19
N GLN A 28 20.37 2.87 -19.90
CA GLN A 28 21.59 2.62 -19.12
C GLN A 28 22.14 1.19 -19.29
N ILE A 29 21.39 0.27 -19.93
CA ILE A 29 21.73 -1.16 -19.98
C ILE A 29 21.61 -1.68 -21.42
N SER A 30 22.61 -2.42 -21.92
CA SER A 30 22.52 -3.02 -23.25
C SER A 30 21.59 -4.24 -23.27
N LEU A 31 20.97 -4.53 -24.42
CA LEU A 31 20.11 -5.71 -24.55
C LEU A 31 20.89 -7.00 -24.28
N GLU A 32 22.16 -7.07 -24.70
CA GLU A 32 23.04 -8.22 -24.44
C GLU A 32 23.29 -8.40 -22.94
N GLN A 33 23.48 -7.30 -22.19
CA GLN A 33 23.64 -7.35 -20.74
C GLN A 33 22.36 -7.87 -20.07
N LEU A 34 21.20 -7.40 -20.51
CA LEU A 34 19.90 -7.85 -20.00
C LEU A 34 19.71 -9.36 -20.20
N VAL A 35 19.96 -9.86 -21.41
CA VAL A 35 19.91 -11.30 -21.72
C VAL A 35 20.94 -12.07 -20.89
N GLY A 36 22.13 -11.49 -20.68
CA GLY A 36 23.15 -12.03 -19.79
C GLY A 36 22.65 -12.22 -18.36
N TYR A 37 21.90 -11.27 -17.81
CA TYR A 37 21.28 -11.38 -16.49
C TYR A 37 20.23 -12.49 -16.44
N PHE A 38 19.36 -12.62 -17.45
CA PHE A 38 18.38 -13.71 -17.50
C PHE A 38 19.06 -15.09 -17.50
N LYS A 39 20.14 -15.26 -18.28
CA LYS A 39 20.86 -16.55 -18.35
C LYS A 39 21.61 -16.90 -17.07
N LYS A 40 22.07 -15.90 -16.32
CA LYS A 40 22.85 -16.07 -15.08
C LYS A 40 21.97 -16.09 -13.82
N ALA A 41 20.69 -15.74 -13.93
CA ALA A 41 19.79 -15.71 -12.79
C ALA A 41 19.62 -17.10 -12.19
N ASP A 42 19.59 -17.18 -10.86
CA ASP A 42 19.27 -18.42 -10.18
C ASP A 42 17.75 -18.63 -10.17
N TYR A 43 17.31 -19.55 -11.02
CA TYR A 43 15.89 -19.89 -11.17
C TYR A 43 15.31 -20.57 -9.93
N THR A 44 16.12 -21.06 -9.00
CA THR A 44 15.67 -21.58 -7.72
C THR A 44 15.00 -20.47 -6.91
N PHE A 45 15.67 -19.33 -6.75
CA PHE A 45 15.12 -18.18 -6.03
C PHE A 45 13.91 -17.58 -6.75
N ILE A 46 13.92 -17.54 -8.09
CA ILE A 46 12.76 -17.10 -8.87
C ILE A 46 11.55 -18.02 -8.59
N SER A 47 11.76 -19.34 -8.64
CA SER A 47 10.70 -20.32 -8.41
C SER A 47 10.16 -20.25 -6.98
N LEU A 48 11.03 -20.12 -5.99
CA LEU A 48 10.65 -19.91 -4.59
C LEU A 48 9.86 -18.60 -4.41
N GLY A 49 10.29 -17.51 -5.05
CA GLY A 49 9.59 -16.24 -5.01
C GLY A 49 8.19 -16.32 -5.63
N VAL A 50 8.03 -17.02 -6.75
CA VAL A 50 6.71 -17.27 -7.36
C VAL A 50 5.83 -18.11 -6.43
N PHE A 51 6.38 -19.18 -5.85
CA PHE A 51 5.67 -20.08 -4.96
C PHE A 51 5.19 -19.36 -3.68
N PHE A 52 6.08 -18.64 -2.99
CA PHE A 52 5.72 -17.86 -1.80
C PHE A 52 4.81 -16.67 -2.13
N GLY A 53 4.98 -16.06 -3.31
CA GLY A 53 4.07 -15.03 -3.81
C GLY A 53 2.64 -15.56 -3.97
N LEU A 54 2.49 -16.76 -4.54
CA LEU A 54 1.20 -17.44 -4.66
C LEU A 54 0.60 -17.73 -3.28
N LEU A 55 1.38 -18.32 -2.37
CA LEU A 55 0.92 -18.61 -1.00
C LEU A 55 0.52 -17.34 -0.25
N SER A 56 1.21 -16.22 -0.46
CA SER A 56 0.86 -14.92 0.11
C SER A 56 -0.52 -14.44 -0.36
N HIS A 57 -0.84 -14.60 -1.65
CA HIS A 57 -2.17 -14.28 -2.18
C HIS A 57 -3.27 -15.19 -1.65
N LEU A 58 -3.01 -16.50 -1.53
CA LEU A 58 -3.95 -17.44 -0.93
C LEU A 58 -4.18 -17.15 0.56
N SER A 59 -3.12 -16.83 1.30
CA SER A 59 -3.18 -16.38 2.69
C SER A 59 -4.02 -15.11 2.83
N ARG A 60 -3.87 -14.14 1.91
CA ARG A 60 -4.70 -12.93 1.89
C ARG A 60 -6.18 -13.25 1.70
N ALA A 61 -6.51 -14.11 0.75
CA ALA A 61 -7.89 -14.55 0.53
C ALA A 61 -8.47 -15.25 1.77
N TYR A 62 -7.70 -16.15 2.38
CA TYR A 62 -8.10 -16.84 3.60
C TYR A 62 -8.35 -15.87 4.76
N ARG A 63 -7.42 -14.94 5.03
CA ARG A 63 -7.53 -13.91 6.06
C ARG A 63 -8.80 -13.08 5.90
N TRP A 64 -9.16 -12.78 4.65
CA TRP A 64 -10.28 -11.90 4.36
C TRP A 64 -11.63 -12.51 4.78
N ARG A 65 -11.74 -13.84 4.80
CA ARG A 65 -12.89 -14.53 5.39
C ARG A 65 -13.07 -14.19 6.87
N PHE A 66 -11.98 -14.16 7.64
CA PHE A 66 -12.02 -13.84 9.07
C PHE A 66 -12.31 -12.38 9.35
N GLN A 67 -11.97 -11.47 8.43
CA GLN A 67 -12.34 -10.05 8.57
C GLN A 67 -13.85 -9.84 8.41
N LEU A 68 -14.50 -10.67 7.58
CA LEU A 68 -15.93 -10.57 7.28
C LEU A 68 -16.81 -11.33 8.29
N GLN A 69 -16.28 -12.38 8.92
CA GLN A 69 -17.00 -13.20 9.91
C GLN A 69 -17.60 -12.42 11.10
N PRO A 70 -16.87 -11.49 11.77
CA PRO A 70 -17.44 -10.66 12.85
C PRO A 70 -18.61 -9.78 12.42
N MET A 71 -18.76 -9.54 11.11
CA MET A 71 -19.87 -8.79 10.53
C MET A 71 -21.04 -9.69 10.09
N GLY A 72 -20.97 -11.00 10.38
CA GLY A 72 -22.01 -11.98 10.04
C GLY A 72 -21.89 -12.57 8.63
N TYR A 73 -20.80 -12.29 7.90
CA TYR A 73 -20.62 -12.78 6.53
C TYR A 73 -19.65 -13.96 6.46
N HIS A 74 -20.14 -15.08 5.95
CA HIS A 74 -19.37 -16.33 5.81
C HIS A 74 -19.10 -16.64 4.33
N ILE A 75 -18.12 -15.96 3.75
CA ILE A 75 -17.82 -16.14 2.32
C ILE A 75 -17.13 -17.47 2.02
N LYS A 76 -17.34 -18.03 0.82
CA LYS A 76 -16.62 -19.23 0.36
C LYS A 76 -15.17 -18.88 0.05
N LEU A 77 -14.25 -19.80 0.38
CA LEU A 77 -12.81 -19.58 0.13
C LEU A 77 -12.51 -19.43 -1.37
N GLY A 78 -13.12 -20.25 -2.23
CA GLY A 78 -12.92 -20.16 -3.68
C GLY A 78 -13.30 -18.78 -4.24
N ASN A 79 -14.43 -18.23 -3.82
CA ASN A 79 -14.88 -16.89 -4.24
C ASN A 79 -13.96 -15.80 -3.69
N SER A 80 -13.46 -15.94 -2.45
CA SER A 80 -12.46 -15.03 -1.89
C SER A 80 -11.15 -15.04 -2.68
N VAL A 81 -10.67 -16.24 -3.04
CA VAL A 81 -9.48 -16.43 -3.86
C VAL A 81 -9.65 -15.79 -5.24
N MET A 82 -10.77 -16.07 -5.92
CA MET A 82 -11.09 -15.45 -7.21
C MET A 82 -11.16 -13.92 -7.12
N ALA A 83 -11.80 -13.38 -6.07
CA ALA A 83 -11.87 -11.94 -5.86
C ALA A 83 -10.47 -11.32 -5.70
N VAL A 84 -9.58 -11.95 -4.93
CA VAL A 84 -8.19 -11.48 -4.75
C VAL A 84 -7.40 -11.53 -6.06
N PHE A 85 -7.46 -12.62 -6.82
CA PHE A 85 -6.75 -12.69 -8.12
C PHE A 85 -7.34 -11.74 -9.16
N ALA A 86 -8.66 -11.57 -9.21
CA ALA A 86 -9.31 -10.58 -10.07
C ALA A 86 -8.85 -9.16 -9.73
N THR A 87 -8.71 -8.82 -8.43
CA THR A 87 -8.13 -7.55 -7.99
C THR A 87 -6.74 -7.32 -8.57
N TYR A 88 -5.84 -8.30 -8.47
CA TYR A 88 -4.49 -8.16 -8.99
C TYR A 88 -4.47 -8.02 -10.51
N LEU A 89 -5.26 -8.83 -11.22
CA LEU A 89 -5.37 -8.76 -12.68
C LEU A 89 -5.87 -7.38 -13.15
N ILE A 90 -6.92 -6.85 -12.52
CA ILE A 90 -7.49 -5.55 -12.85
C ILE A 90 -6.50 -4.42 -12.51
N ASN A 91 -5.70 -4.56 -11.45
CA ASN A 91 -4.70 -3.57 -11.10
C ASN A 91 -3.55 -3.47 -12.13
N TYR A 92 -3.32 -4.49 -12.96
CA TYR A 92 -2.41 -4.39 -14.10
C TYR A 92 -2.98 -3.56 -15.26
N THR A 93 -4.31 -3.45 -15.38
CA THR A 93 -4.95 -2.69 -16.46
C THR A 93 -5.30 -1.27 -16.02
N VAL A 94 -6.00 -1.14 -14.89
CA VAL A 94 -6.40 0.15 -14.32
C VAL A 94 -5.92 0.20 -12.88
N PRO A 95 -4.91 1.05 -12.58
CA PRO A 95 -4.38 1.14 -11.23
C PRO A 95 -5.48 1.45 -10.21
N ARG A 96 -5.51 0.67 -9.13
CA ARG A 96 -6.42 0.81 -7.97
C ARG A 96 -7.90 0.48 -8.25
N ALA A 97 -8.24 0.06 -9.47
CA ALA A 97 -9.61 -0.39 -9.79
C ALA A 97 -9.88 -1.81 -9.25
N GLY A 98 -8.83 -2.60 -9.04
CA GLY A 98 -8.95 -3.96 -8.52
C GLY A 98 -9.55 -4.02 -7.11
N GLU A 99 -9.29 -3.01 -6.28
CA GLU A 99 -9.89 -2.89 -4.95
C GLU A 99 -11.42 -2.73 -5.02
N VAL A 100 -11.91 -1.88 -5.93
CA VAL A 100 -13.35 -1.69 -6.17
C VAL A 100 -13.98 -2.96 -6.74
N ALA A 101 -13.27 -3.62 -7.66
CA ALA A 101 -13.71 -4.89 -8.23
C ALA A 101 -13.83 -5.98 -7.16
N ARG A 102 -12.91 -6.05 -6.20
CA ARG A 102 -12.96 -7.02 -5.09
C ARG A 102 -14.25 -6.90 -4.29
N ALA A 103 -14.57 -5.68 -3.88
CA ALA A 103 -15.77 -5.41 -3.11
C ALA A 103 -17.03 -5.74 -3.93
N SER A 104 -17.03 -5.37 -5.21
CA SER A 104 -18.14 -5.65 -6.14
C SER A 104 -18.36 -7.15 -6.35
N ILE A 105 -17.29 -7.94 -6.49
CA ILE A 105 -17.37 -9.40 -6.63
C ILE A 105 -17.99 -10.00 -5.37
N LEU A 106 -17.57 -9.59 -4.17
CA LEU A 106 -18.19 -10.11 -2.94
C LEU A 106 -19.65 -9.69 -2.78
N THR A 107 -20.02 -8.49 -3.23
CA THR A 107 -21.42 -8.06 -3.23
C THR A 107 -22.27 -8.95 -4.14
N ASN A 108 -21.80 -9.21 -5.35
CA ASN A 108 -22.57 -9.98 -6.33
C ASN A 108 -22.63 -11.48 -6.04
N TYR A 109 -21.56 -12.07 -5.52
CA TYR A 109 -21.44 -13.53 -5.37
C TYR A 109 -21.62 -14.05 -3.94
N GLU A 110 -21.45 -13.19 -2.93
CA GLU A 110 -21.48 -13.57 -1.52
C GLU A 110 -22.46 -12.74 -0.67
N GLY A 111 -23.17 -11.78 -1.28
CA GLY A 111 -24.16 -10.95 -0.60
C GLY A 111 -23.58 -9.98 0.44
N VAL A 112 -22.27 -9.72 0.39
CA VAL A 112 -21.62 -8.76 1.29
C VAL A 112 -21.90 -7.34 0.79
N PRO A 113 -22.54 -6.44 1.57
CA PRO A 113 -22.76 -5.06 1.15
C PRO A 113 -21.45 -4.40 0.73
N PHE A 114 -21.49 -3.66 -0.38
CA PHE A 114 -20.31 -3.08 -1.00
C PHE A 114 -19.51 -2.23 0.00
N GLU A 115 -20.19 -1.43 0.81
CA GLU A 115 -19.59 -0.53 1.80
C GLU A 115 -18.84 -1.31 2.88
N LYS A 116 -19.35 -2.47 3.29
CA LYS A 116 -18.70 -3.35 4.27
C LYS A 116 -17.48 -4.01 3.65
N GLY A 117 -17.62 -4.57 2.45
CA GLY A 117 -16.51 -5.17 1.71
C GLY A 117 -15.39 -4.17 1.46
N PHE A 118 -15.73 -3.01 0.88
CA PHE A 118 -14.79 -1.93 0.60
C PHE A 118 -14.16 -1.35 1.88
N GLY A 119 -14.93 -1.21 2.96
CA GLY A 119 -14.44 -0.77 4.27
C GLY A 119 -13.30 -1.64 4.82
N THR A 120 -13.37 -2.97 4.65
CA THR A 120 -12.25 -3.86 5.05
C THR A 120 -10.99 -3.67 4.22
N ILE A 121 -11.12 -3.32 2.93
CA ILE A 121 -9.98 -3.02 2.06
C ILE A 121 -9.28 -1.75 2.52
N VAL A 122 -10.06 -0.71 2.82
CA VAL A 122 -9.53 0.55 3.33
C VAL A 122 -8.85 0.34 4.69
N ALA A 123 -9.46 -0.42 5.59
CA ALA A 123 -8.87 -0.78 6.88
C ALA A 123 -7.54 -1.54 6.73
N GLU A 124 -7.46 -2.48 5.78
CA GLU A 124 -6.21 -3.18 5.43
C GLU A 124 -5.12 -2.18 5.00
N ARG A 125 -5.44 -1.19 4.16
CA ARG A 125 -4.45 -0.18 3.72
C ARG A 125 -4.00 0.73 4.85
N ILE A 126 -4.90 1.11 5.74
CA ILE A 126 -4.56 1.91 6.93
C ILE A 126 -3.62 1.10 7.85
N ALA A 127 -3.91 -0.19 8.05
CA ALA A 127 -3.03 -1.08 8.81
C ALA A 127 -1.63 -1.15 8.19
N ASP A 128 -1.56 -1.36 6.87
CA ASP A 128 -0.29 -1.42 6.13
C ASP A 128 0.49 -0.10 6.27
N LEU A 129 -0.18 1.06 6.18
CA LEU A 129 0.45 2.37 6.34
C LEU A 129 0.99 2.60 7.76
N ILE A 130 0.24 2.19 8.79
CA ILE A 130 0.68 2.28 10.19
C ILE A 130 1.89 1.39 10.41
N MET A 131 1.84 0.14 9.93
CA MET A 131 2.97 -0.80 10.03
C MET A 131 4.21 -0.26 9.32
N MET A 132 4.05 0.29 8.11
CA MET A 132 5.14 0.91 7.37
C MET A 132 5.74 2.08 8.13
N PHE A 133 4.91 2.93 8.74
CA PHE A 133 5.38 4.04 9.57
C PHE A 133 6.15 3.54 10.80
N CYS A 134 5.66 2.51 11.49
CA CYS A 134 6.37 1.90 12.62
C CYS A 134 7.73 1.33 12.19
N ILE A 135 7.80 0.63 11.06
CA ILE A 135 9.06 0.10 10.51
C ILE A 135 10.02 1.24 10.21
N ILE A 136 9.56 2.30 9.53
CA ILE A 136 10.38 3.48 9.25
C ILE A 136 10.96 4.07 10.53
N VAL A 137 10.13 4.30 11.55
CA VAL A 137 10.58 4.85 12.84
C VAL A 137 11.64 3.95 13.48
N VAL A 138 11.39 2.63 13.55
CA VAL A 138 12.35 1.67 14.09
C VAL A 138 13.67 1.68 13.29
N THR A 139 13.60 1.69 11.96
CA THR A 139 14.79 1.76 11.11
C THR A 139 15.56 3.07 11.31
N LEU A 140 14.89 4.21 11.45
CA LEU A 140 15.54 5.50 11.72
C LEU A 140 16.31 5.48 13.05
N PHE A 141 15.78 4.81 14.08
CA PHE A 141 16.47 4.64 15.35
C PHE A 141 17.63 3.64 15.25
N LEU A 142 17.42 2.49 14.61
CA LEU A 142 18.46 1.45 14.50
C LEU A 142 19.62 1.86 13.59
N GLN A 143 19.35 2.67 12.56
CA GLN A 143 20.34 3.14 11.58
C GLN A 143 20.67 4.62 11.78
N PHE A 144 20.50 5.15 12.99
CA PHE A 144 20.65 6.57 13.27
C PHE A 144 22.02 7.10 12.81
N ASP A 145 23.11 6.44 13.18
CA ASP A 145 24.47 6.91 12.85
C ASP A 145 24.72 6.92 11.34
N PHE A 146 24.28 5.87 10.64
CA PHE A 146 24.39 5.79 9.18
C PHE A 146 23.59 6.90 8.49
N ILE A 147 22.33 7.09 8.88
CA ILE A 147 21.44 8.09 8.29
C ILE A 147 21.95 9.50 8.62
N TYR A 148 22.34 9.75 9.86
CA TYR A 148 22.90 11.02 10.30
C TYR A 148 24.18 11.35 9.53
N GLY A 149 25.11 10.39 9.43
CA GLY A 149 26.34 10.54 8.65
C GLY A 149 26.06 10.89 7.19
N PHE A 150 25.19 10.12 6.53
CA PHE A 150 24.79 10.37 5.14
C PHE A 150 24.15 11.75 4.96
N LEU A 151 23.30 12.18 5.90
CA LEU A 151 22.60 13.45 5.84
C LEU A 151 23.54 14.64 6.07
N VAL A 152 24.47 14.56 7.02
CA VAL A 152 25.44 15.64 7.30
C VAL A 152 26.48 15.75 6.18
N GLU A 153 26.88 14.63 5.56
CA GLU A 153 27.82 14.61 4.44
C GLU A 153 27.22 15.26 3.18
N LYS A 154 25.96 14.96 2.86
CA LYS A 154 25.30 15.47 1.64
C LYS A 154 24.51 16.75 1.82
N PHE A 155 24.05 17.08 3.02
CA PHE A 155 23.16 18.20 3.27
C PHE A 155 23.63 19.02 4.46
N ASN A 156 23.49 20.34 4.36
CA ASN A 156 23.81 21.24 5.47
C ASN A 156 22.85 20.96 6.65
N PRO A 157 23.35 20.60 7.85
CA PRO A 157 22.53 20.23 9.00
C PRO A 157 21.51 21.30 9.40
N THR A 158 21.88 22.58 9.26
CA THR A 158 21.01 23.72 9.54
C THR A 158 19.80 23.75 8.60
N LYS A 159 19.98 23.38 7.32
CA LYS A 159 18.87 23.29 6.35
C LYS A 159 17.94 22.12 6.66
N ILE A 160 18.48 20.99 7.15
CA ILE A 160 17.67 19.84 7.59
C ILE A 160 16.82 20.22 8.80
N ILE A 161 17.43 20.79 9.84
CA ILE A 161 16.73 21.21 11.06
C ILE A 161 15.65 22.24 10.72
N MET A 162 15.98 23.22 9.88
CA MET A 162 15.03 24.23 9.41
C MET A 162 13.89 23.62 8.59
N GLY A 163 14.18 22.62 7.74
CA GLY A 163 13.18 21.88 6.98
C GLY A 163 12.21 21.10 7.87
N VAL A 164 12.72 20.38 8.88
CA VAL A 164 11.90 19.66 9.87
C VAL A 164 11.05 20.63 10.69
N PHE A 165 11.63 21.75 11.15
CA PHE A 165 10.89 22.78 11.89
C PHE A 165 9.78 23.42 11.05
N LEU A 166 10.06 23.78 9.79
CA LEU A 166 9.05 24.32 8.88
C LEU A 166 7.93 23.31 8.63
N LEU A 167 8.27 22.03 8.41
CA LEU A 167 7.30 20.97 8.17
C LEU A 167 6.38 20.75 9.39
N LEU A 168 6.95 20.75 10.60
CA LEU A 168 6.18 20.70 11.85
C LEU A 168 5.30 21.94 12.04
N PHE A 169 5.85 23.14 11.83
CA PHE A 169 5.10 24.40 11.95
C PHE A 169 3.91 24.44 10.98
N PHE A 170 4.15 24.20 9.69
CA PHE A 170 3.09 24.17 8.69
C PHE A 170 2.10 23.02 8.94
N GLY A 171 2.55 21.86 9.42
CA GLY A 171 1.68 20.75 9.82
C GLY A 171 0.71 21.14 10.95
N ILE A 172 1.22 21.84 11.97
CA ILE A 172 0.40 22.33 13.10
C ILE A 172 -0.58 23.41 12.62
N VAL A 173 -0.11 24.41 11.88
CA VAL A 173 -0.95 25.49 11.32
C VAL A 173 -2.04 24.92 10.43
N PHE A 174 -1.70 23.97 9.56
CA PHE A 174 -2.64 23.27 8.69
C PHE A 174 -3.70 22.51 9.50
N THR A 175 -3.29 21.80 10.55
CA THR A 175 -4.20 21.07 11.43
C THR A 175 -5.18 22.01 12.15
N ILE A 176 -4.69 23.15 12.65
CA ILE A 176 -5.53 24.19 13.29
C ILE A 176 -6.50 24.80 12.27
N PHE A 177 -6.01 25.12 11.07
CA PHE A 177 -6.82 25.67 9.98
C PHE A 177 -7.95 24.71 9.59
N ILE A 178 -7.63 23.43 9.38
CA ILE A 178 -8.64 22.41 9.08
C ILE A 178 -9.63 22.29 10.24
N LYS A 179 -9.18 22.27 11.51
CA LYS A 179 -10.08 22.20 12.68
C LYS A 179 -11.02 23.41 12.78
N ARG A 180 -10.54 24.62 12.50
CA ARG A 180 -11.34 25.86 12.62
C ARG A 180 -12.16 26.22 11.38
N SER A 181 -11.85 25.64 10.23
CA SER A 181 -12.52 25.99 8.97
C SER A 181 -13.83 25.21 8.78
N ASN A 182 -14.87 25.92 8.32
CA ASN A 182 -16.17 25.39 7.89
C ASN A 182 -16.27 25.24 6.36
N LEU A 183 -15.16 25.44 5.63
CA LEU A 183 -15.13 25.25 4.18
C LEU A 183 -15.49 23.78 3.83
N LYS A 184 -16.21 23.58 2.74
CA LYS A 184 -16.57 22.23 2.23
C LYS A 184 -15.35 21.30 2.11
N ILE A 185 -14.19 21.85 1.76
CA ILE A 185 -12.92 21.12 1.68
C ILE A 185 -12.42 20.70 3.07
N ALA A 186 -12.46 21.60 4.06
CA ALA A 186 -12.03 21.29 5.42
C ALA A 186 -12.92 20.24 6.09
N LEU A 187 -14.24 20.30 5.86
CA LEU A 187 -15.19 19.28 6.32
C LEU A 187 -14.92 17.91 5.67
N LYS A 188 -14.61 17.88 4.37
CA LYS A 188 -14.23 16.65 3.66
C LYS A 188 -12.92 16.06 4.19
N ILE A 189 -11.93 16.91 4.50
CA ILE A 189 -10.67 16.49 5.12
C ILE A 189 -10.90 15.96 6.54
N LYS A 190 -11.70 16.63 7.38
CA LYS A 190 -12.07 16.14 8.72
C LYS A 190 -12.74 14.76 8.66
N SER A 191 -13.72 14.60 7.77
CA SER A 191 -14.41 13.33 7.53
C SER A 191 -13.43 12.23 7.12
N PHE A 192 -12.51 12.54 6.20
CA PHE A 192 -11.49 11.59 5.77
C PHE A 192 -10.54 11.20 6.90
N VAL A 193 -10.00 12.17 7.65
CA VAL A 193 -9.08 11.93 8.78
C VAL A 193 -9.76 11.14 9.90
N ASN A 194 -11.00 11.48 10.27
CA ASN A 194 -11.75 10.72 11.26
C ASN A 194 -12.00 9.28 10.79
N GLY A 195 -12.34 9.08 9.52
CA GLY A 195 -12.47 7.73 8.94
C GLY A 195 -11.15 6.95 8.97
N LEU A 196 -10.00 7.60 8.76
CA LEU A 196 -8.67 6.98 8.92
C LEU A 196 -8.40 6.58 10.37
N ILE A 197 -8.71 7.46 11.34
CA ILE A 197 -8.51 7.20 12.77
C ILE A 197 -9.44 6.07 13.25
N GLU A 198 -10.71 6.09 12.86
CA GLU A 198 -11.65 5.01 13.16
C GLU A 198 -11.21 3.69 12.54
N GLY A 199 -10.75 3.70 11.28
CA GLY A 199 -10.16 2.55 10.62
C GLY A 199 -8.94 2.01 11.35
N ALA A 200 -8.02 2.90 11.76
CA ALA A 200 -6.84 2.55 12.55
C ALA A 200 -7.22 1.91 13.91
N LEU A 201 -8.14 2.53 14.64
CA LEU A 201 -8.62 2.05 15.94
C LEU A 201 -9.46 0.75 15.81
N SER A 202 -10.08 0.49 14.66
CA SER A 202 -10.84 -0.75 14.43
C SER A 202 -9.94 -2.00 14.41
N ILE A 203 -8.70 -1.86 13.93
CA ILE A 203 -7.70 -2.94 13.91
C ILE A 203 -7.39 -3.41 15.33
N PHE A 204 -7.24 -2.46 16.26
CA PHE A 204 -7.00 -2.74 17.68
C PHE A 204 -8.21 -3.32 18.42
N LYS A 205 -9.43 -3.21 17.87
CA LYS A 205 -10.67 -3.77 18.45
C LYS A 205 -11.01 -5.17 17.96
N MET A 206 -10.27 -5.75 17.01
CA MET A 206 -10.57 -7.09 16.49
C MET A 206 -10.23 -8.17 17.53
N LYS A 207 -11.28 -8.83 18.05
CA LYS A 207 -11.17 -9.95 18.98
C LYS A 207 -10.73 -11.21 18.22
N LYS A 208 -9.49 -11.67 18.48
CA LYS A 208 -8.82 -12.89 17.97
C LYS A 208 -8.48 -12.91 16.47
N SER A 209 -7.29 -12.44 16.08
CA SER A 209 -6.72 -12.68 14.73
C SER A 209 -5.20 -12.96 14.68
N GLY A 210 -4.55 -13.19 15.84
CA GLY A 210 -3.08 -13.28 15.92
C GLY A 210 -2.44 -14.34 15.01
N HIS A 211 -3.08 -15.50 14.83
CA HIS A 211 -2.55 -16.59 14.02
C HIS A 211 -2.51 -16.26 12.51
N SER A 212 -3.56 -15.64 11.96
CA SER A 212 -3.59 -15.26 10.55
C SER A 212 -2.62 -14.10 10.25
N PHE A 213 -2.42 -13.20 11.22
CA PHE A 213 -1.43 -12.12 11.12
C PHE A 213 0.01 -12.65 11.16
N PHE A 214 0.30 -13.59 12.07
CA PHE A 214 1.61 -14.23 12.17
C PHE A 214 1.99 -15.00 10.90
N ILE A 215 1.06 -15.77 10.33
CA ILE A 215 1.28 -16.51 9.08
C ILE A 215 1.54 -15.54 7.91
N HIS A 216 0.81 -14.42 7.84
CA HIS A 216 1.02 -13.42 6.78
C HIS A 216 2.36 -12.69 6.93
N PHE A 217 2.74 -12.37 8.16
CA PHE A 217 4.06 -11.80 8.48
C PHE A 217 5.19 -12.76 8.10
N LEU A 218 5.04 -14.06 8.38
CA LEU A 218 6.02 -15.09 8.03
C LEU A 218 6.21 -15.20 6.52
N TYR A 219 5.14 -15.14 5.72
CA TYR A 219 5.26 -15.12 4.26
C TYR A 219 5.95 -13.85 3.73
N GLY A 220 5.67 -12.69 4.34
CA GLY A 220 6.37 -11.45 4.01
C GLY A 220 7.87 -11.53 4.29
N LEU A 221 8.25 -12.15 5.41
CA LEU A 221 9.64 -12.40 5.78
C LEU A 221 10.32 -13.41 4.84
N CYS A 222 9.66 -14.52 4.51
CA CYS A 222 10.18 -15.50 3.56
C CYS A 222 10.40 -14.91 2.15
N MET A 223 9.48 -14.06 1.69
CA MET A 223 9.67 -13.33 0.43
C MET A 223 10.89 -12.42 0.52
N PHE A 224 11.01 -11.61 1.57
CA PHE A 224 12.17 -10.73 1.76
C PHE A 224 13.51 -11.51 1.78
N LEU A 225 13.55 -12.65 2.47
CA LEU A 225 14.73 -13.51 2.55
C LEU A 225 15.07 -14.21 1.23
N CYS A 226 14.10 -14.43 0.33
CA CYS A 226 14.38 -14.98 -1.00
C CYS A 226 14.95 -13.94 -1.98
N PHE A 227 14.89 -12.65 -1.63
CA PHE A 227 15.35 -11.53 -2.46
C PHE A 227 16.62 -10.85 -1.94
N MET A 228 17.16 -11.28 -0.79
CA MET A 228 18.51 -10.91 -0.31
C MET A 228 19.53 -11.95 -0.77
#